data_AF-A0A359AY53-F1
#
_entry.id   AF-A0A359AY53-F1
#
_cell.length_a   1.000
_cell.length_b   1.000
_cell.length_c   1.000
_cell.angle_alpha   90.00
_cell.angle_beta   90.00
_cell.angle_gamma   90.00
#
_symmetry.space_group_name_H-M   'P 1'
#
loop_
_entity.id
_entity.type
_entity.pdbx_description
1 polymer ?
#
loop_
_entity_poly.entity_id
_entity_poly.type
_entity_poly.pdbx_seq_one_letter_code
_entity_poly.pdbx_strand_id
1 'polypeptide(L)' 'YFMHCLPVRRNMIVTDEVIDSPQSIVIPEAANRVVSAQTVLKEMLK' A
#
# COMPACT_ATOMS: atom_id res chain seq x y z
N TYR A 1 -12.13 -4.43 2.56
CA TYR A 1 -10.69 -4.38 2.23
C TYR A 1 -10.01 -3.43 3.20
N PHE A 2 -8.83 -3.77 3.69
CA PHE A 2 -7.99 -2.94 4.55
C PHE A 2 -6.81 -2.39 3.74
N MET A 3 -6.64 -1.07 3.76
CA MET A 3 -5.56 -0.32 3.13
C MET A 3 -4.88 0.57 4.17
N HIS A 4 -3.57 0.71 4.07
CA HIS A 4 -2.79 1.59 4.92
C HIS A 4 -1.37 1.72 4.35
N CYS A 5 -0.86 2.95 4.31
CA CYS A 5 0.50 3.20 3.87
C CYS A 5 1.54 2.57 4.82
N LEU A 6 2.65 2.05 4.27
CA LEU A 6 3.74 1.50 5.09
C LEU A 6 4.85 2.53 5.35
N PRO A 7 5.58 2.43 6.48
CA PRO A 7 5.41 1.42 7.54
C PRO A 7 4.27 1.75 8.52
N VAL A 8 3.62 0.70 9.05
CA VAL A 8 2.61 0.81 10.13
C VAL A 8 3.07 0.05 11.36
N ARG A 9 2.73 0.54 12.56
CA ARG A 9 3.06 -0.11 13.83
C ARG A 9 1.99 -1.14 14.20
N ARG A 10 2.37 -2.42 14.13
CA ARG A 10 1.56 -3.57 14.55
C ARG A 10 1.21 -3.45 16.04
N ASN A 11 -0.01 -3.87 16.38
CA ASN A 11 -0.59 -3.88 17.73
C ASN A 11 -0.61 -2.51 18.45
N MET A 12 -0.48 -1.43 17.67
CA MET A 12 -0.68 -0.05 18.14
C MET A 12 -1.72 0.67 17.29
N ILE A 13 -1.58 0.60 15.96
CA ILE A 13 -2.51 1.23 15.01
C ILE A 13 -3.42 0.19 14.35
N VAL A 14 -2.88 -0.99 14.08
CA VAL A 14 -3.59 -2.12 13.48
C VAL A 14 -3.13 -3.41 14.13
N THR A 15 -4.04 -4.35 14.38
CA THR A 15 -3.70 -5.69 14.89
C THR A 15 -3.06 -6.55 13.82
N ASP A 16 -2.29 -7.55 14.24
CA ASP A 16 -1.70 -8.53 13.31
C ASP A 16 -2.77 -9.28 12.49
N GLU A 17 -3.90 -9.60 13.11
CA GLU A 17 -5.03 -10.27 12.45
C GLU A 17 -5.60 -9.45 11.28
N VAL A 18 -5.69 -8.13 11.43
CA VAL A 18 -6.23 -7.26 10.36
C VAL A 18 -5.22 -7.09 9.24
N ILE A 19 -3.94 -6.83 9.55
CA ILE A 19 -2.92 -6.57 8.54
C ILE A 19 -2.58 -7.82 7.71
N ASP A 20 -2.66 -9.01 8.30
CA ASP A 20 -2.38 -10.29 7.63
C ASP A 20 -3.67 -10.99 7.14
N SER A 21 -4.84 -10.35 7.29
CA SER A 21 -6.12 -10.91 6.82
C SER A 21 -6.19 -11.02 5.29
N PRO A 22 -7.03 -11.94 4.74
CA PRO A 22 -7.31 -12.00 3.30
C PRO A 22 -7.95 -10.72 2.73
N GLN A 23 -8.50 -9.86 3.59
CA GLN A 23 -9.08 -8.58 3.19
C GLN A 23 -8.04 -7.44 3.17
N SER A 24 -6.81 -7.68 3.64
CA SER A 24 -5.71 -6.72 3.62
C SER A 24 -5.09 -6.65 2.22
N ILE A 25 -4.98 -5.44 1.70
CA ILE A 25 -4.37 -5.17 0.39
C ILE A 25 -3.17 -4.23 0.49
N VAL A 26 -2.55 -4.12 1.67
CA VAL A 26 -1.40 -3.22 1.92
C VAL A 26 -0.18 -3.56 1.06
N ILE A 27 0.02 -4.84 0.69
CA ILE A 27 1.10 -5.28 -0.20
C ILE A 27 0.81 -4.90 -1.66
N PRO A 28 -0.36 -5.24 -2.25
CA PRO A 28 -0.78 -4.70 -3.54
C PRO A 28 -0.77 -3.17 -3.63
N GLU A 29 -1.23 -2.47 -2.58
CA GLU A 29 -1.21 -1.01 -2.48
C GLU A 29 0.23 -0.46 -2.60
N ALA A 30 1.18 -1.05 -1.86
CA ALA A 30 2.58 -0.67 -1.92
C ALA A 30 3.19 -0.92 -3.32
N ALA A 31 2.85 -2.05 -3.97
CA ALA A 31 3.30 -2.36 -5.33
C ALA A 31 2.80 -1.34 -6.36
N ASN A 32 1.55 -0.87 -6.21
CA ASN A 32 0.97 0.13 -7.12
C ASN A 32 1.72 1.48 -7.09
N ARG A 33 2.50 1.79 -6.05
CA ARG A 33 3.32 3.02 -6.00
C ARG A 33 4.32 3.09 -7.17
N VAL A 34 4.88 1.95 -7.59
CA VAL A 34 5.85 1.90 -8.70
C VAL A 34 5.20 2.28 -10.02
N VAL A 35 4.09 1.63 -10.36
CA VAL A 35 3.37 1.86 -11.64
C VAL A 35 2.76 3.26 -11.68
N SER A 36 2.21 3.72 -10.56
CA SER A 36 1.70 5.09 -10.43
C SER A 36 2.81 6.13 -10.66
N ALA A 37 3.97 5.97 -10.02
CA ALA A 37 5.11 6.87 -10.21
C ALA A 37 5.63 6.85 -11.66
N GLN A 38 5.75 5.66 -12.27
CA GLN A 38 6.13 5.52 -13.68
C GLN A 38 5.19 6.27 -14.61
N THR A 39 3.88 6.17 -14.36
CA THR A 39 2.86 6.85 -15.17
C THR A 39 2.96 8.36 -15.02
N VAL A 40 3.07 8.87 -13.79
CA VAL A 40 3.23 10.31 -13.53
C VAL A 40 4.50 10.84 -14.21
N LEU A 41 5.64 10.16 -14.05
CA LEU A 41 6.89 10.55 -14.70
C LEU A 41 6.77 10.55 -16.22
N LYS A 42 6.12 9.54 -16.80
CA LYS A 42 5.87 9.49 -18.25
C LYS A 42 5.03 10.67 -18.72
N GLU A 43 3.99 11.06 -18.00
CA GLU A 43 3.15 12.20 -18.36
C GLU A 43 3.88 13.54 -18.22
N MET A 44 4.78 13.67 -17.22
CA MET A 44 5.58 14.88 -17.02
C MET A 44 6.69 15.08 -18.07
N LEU A 45 7.20 13.98 -18.66
CA LEU A 45 8.34 13.99 -19.59
C LEU A 45 7.92 13.92 -21.07
N LYS A 46 6.62 13.95 -21.37
CA LYS A 46 6.12 14.15 -22.74
C LYS A 46 6.42 15.55 -23.23
#